data_AF-A0A927RMP4-F1
#
_entry.id   AF-A0A927RMP4-F1
#
_cell.length_a   1.000
_cell.length_b   1.000
_cell.length_c   1.000
_cell.angle_alpha   90.00
_cell.angle_beta   90.00
_cell.angle_gamma   90.00
#
_symmetry.space_group_name_H-M   'P 1'
#
loop_
_entity.id
_entity.type
_entity.pdbx_description
1 polymer ?
#
loop_
_entity_poly.entity_id
_entity_poly.type
_entity_poly.pdbx_seq_one_letter_code
_entity_poly.pdbx_strand_id
1 'polypeptide(L)' 'MERKASTPMRENRRRYEEKHKEERKAANKIFGTSISRKDYEEIDEFLKAHDISKVDLIYAGYEALKRSVKK' A
#
# COMPACT_ATOMS: atom_id res chain seq x y z
N MET A 1 -27.91 11.07 7.03
CA MET A 1 -26.86 12.05 6.67
C MET A 1 -27.12 12.52 5.25
N GLU A 2 -27.52 13.78 5.07
CA GLU A 2 -27.60 14.38 3.73
C GLU A 2 -26.20 14.45 3.12
N ARG A 3 -26.06 13.94 1.88
CA ARG A 3 -24.78 14.02 1.17
C ARG A 3 -24.53 15.47 0.81
N LYS A 4 -23.36 15.99 1.22
CA LYS A 4 -22.91 17.35 0.85
C LYS A 4 -23.04 17.55 -0.66
N ALA A 5 -23.53 18.71 -1.08
CA ALA A 5 -23.66 19.07 -2.49
C ALA A 5 -22.33 18.88 -3.25
N SER A 6 -22.45 18.45 -4.50
CA SER A 6 -21.32 18.27 -5.40
C SER A 6 -20.77 19.64 -5.76
N THR A 7 -19.49 19.88 -5.51
CA THR A 7 -18.79 21.08 -5.99
C THR A 7 -18.12 20.74 -7.32
N PRO A 8 -17.93 21.71 -8.24
CA PRO A 8 -17.26 21.45 -9.52
C PRO A 8 -15.89 20.73 -9.38
N MET A 9 -15.15 21.05 -8.32
CA MET A 9 -13.88 20.39 -7.98
C MET A 9 -14.04 18.90 -7.68
N ARG A 10 -15.11 18.51 -6.96
CA ARG A 10 -15.40 17.10 -6.63
C ARG A 10 -15.78 16.31 -7.87
N GLU A 11 -16.52 16.92 -8.79
CA GLU A 11 -16.89 16.27 -10.06
C GLU A 11 -15.69 16.04 -10.95
N ASN A 12 -14.81 17.04 -11.07
CA ASN A 12 -13.58 16.90 -11.83
C ASN A 12 -12.69 15.79 -11.26
N ARG A 13 -12.51 15.76 -9.93
CA ARG A 13 -11.76 14.70 -9.26
C ARG A 13 -12.36 13.31 -9.51
N ARG A 14 -13.69 13.16 -9.44
CA ARG A 14 -14.36 11.87 -9.73
C ARG A 14 -14.12 11.43 -11.17
N ARG A 15 -14.30 12.32 -12.15
CA ARG A 15 -14.06 12.01 -13.58
C ARG A 15 -12.61 11.57 -13.81
N TYR A 16 -11.65 12.25 -13.19
CA TYR A 16 -10.25 11.87 -13.26
C TYR A 16 -10.01 10.49 -12.62
N GLU A 17 -10.49 10.27 -11.39
CA GLU A 17 -10.32 9.01 -10.68
C GLU A 17 -10.98 7.82 -11.39
N GLU A 18 -12.13 8.02 -12.03
CA GLU A 18 -12.83 7.03 -12.85
C GLU A 18 -12.06 6.71 -14.13
N LYS A 19 -11.60 7.74 -14.86
CA LYS A 19 -10.83 7.57 -16.10
C LYS A 19 -9.54 6.78 -15.88
N HIS A 20 -8.82 7.08 -14.79
CA HIS A 20 -7.52 6.46 -14.48
C HIS A 20 -7.63 5.25 -13.53
N LYS A 21 -8.85 4.78 -13.24
CA LYS A 21 -9.09 3.67 -12.30
C LYS A 21 -8.40 2.39 -12.74
N GLU A 22 -8.56 2.01 -14.00
CA GLU A 22 -8.04 0.75 -14.52
C GLU A 22 -6.52 0.80 -14.69
N GLU A 23 -5.95 1.92 -15.14
CA GLU A 23 -4.50 2.14 -15.19
C GLU A 23 -3.86 1.97 -13.80
N ARG A 24 -4.47 2.52 -12.74
CA ARG A 24 -3.96 2.36 -11.37
C ARG A 24 -4.01 0.91 -10.88
N LYS A 25 -5.09 0.19 -11.20
CA LYS A 25 -5.21 -1.23 -10.83
C LYS A 25 -4.24 -2.13 -11.60
N ALA A 26 -3.95 -1.79 -12.86
CA ALA A 26 -2.97 -2.50 -13.66
C ALA A 26 -1.55 -2.27 -13.15
N ALA A 27 -1.22 -1.03 -12.77
CA ALA A 27 0.11 -0.69 -12.27
C ALA A 27 0.37 -1.20 -10.84
N ASN A 28 -0.64 -1.13 -9.96
CA ASN A 28 -0.46 -1.36 -8.53
C ASN A 28 -1.48 -2.37 -7.99
N LYS A 29 -1.01 -3.27 -7.12
CA LYS A 29 -1.86 -4.22 -6.39
C LYS A 29 -1.50 -4.25 -4.91
N ILE A 30 -2.50 -4.49 -4.07
CA ILE A 30 -2.36 -4.57 -2.61
C ILE A 30 -2.28 -6.05 -2.21
N PHE A 31 -1.31 -6.40 -1.36
CA PHE A 31 -1.11 -7.78 -0.88
C PHE A 31 -2.12 -8.22 0.19
N GLY A 32 -2.68 -7.29 0.97
CA GLY A 32 -3.84 -7.54 1.85
C GLY A 32 -3.60 -8.57 2.96
N THR A 33 -2.53 -8.44 3.74
CA THR A 33 -2.21 -9.36 4.86
C THR A 33 -2.46 -8.72 6.22
N SER A 34 -3.18 -9.43 7.10
CA SER A 34 -3.33 -9.04 8.51
C SER A 34 -2.20 -9.62 9.34
N ILE A 35 -1.63 -8.81 10.24
CA ILE A 35 -0.65 -9.23 11.26
C ILE A 35 -1.16 -8.82 12.65
N SER A 36 -0.63 -9.43 13.71
CA SER A 36 -1.05 -9.07 15.06
C SER A 36 -0.63 -7.63 15.37
N ARG A 37 -1.37 -6.94 16.25
CA ARG A 37 -1.05 -5.56 16.62
C ARG A 37 0.33 -5.43 17.27
N LYS A 38 0.72 -6.43 18.07
CA LYS A 38 2.02 -6.47 18.73
C LYS A 38 3.15 -6.54 17.70
N ASP A 39 3.05 -7.45 16.73
CA ASP A 39 4.06 -7.60 15.68
C ASP A 39 4.12 -6.35 14.78
N TYR A 40 2.97 -5.74 14.51
CA TYR A 40 2.92 -4.48 13.75
C TYR A 40 3.69 -3.36 14.47
N GLU A 41 3.45 -3.18 15.77
CA GLU A 41 4.07 -2.11 16.56
C GLU A 41 5.60 -2.31 16.63
N GLU A 42 6.06 -3.54 16.90
CA GLU A 42 7.48 -3.88 16.94
C GLU A 42 8.17 -3.65 15.59
N ILE A 43 7.58 -4.14 14.49
CA ILE A 43 8.14 -3.99 13.14
C ILE A 43 8.15 -2.50 12.73
N ASP A 44 7.08 -1.76 12.99
CA ASP A 44 6.99 -0.35 12.61
C ASP A 44 8.01 0.51 13.37
N GLU A 45 8.25 0.23 14.65
CA GLU A 45 9.27 0.91 15.45
C GLU A 45 10.68 0.62 14.92
N PHE A 46 11.01 -0.64 14.62
CA PHE A 46 12.28 -1.02 14.02
C PHE A 46 12.52 -0.30 12.68
N LEU A 47 11.52 -0.32 11.79
CA LEU A 47 11.63 0.31 10.48
C LEU A 47 11.88 1.82 10.58
N LYS A 48 11.19 2.51 11.50
CA LYS A 48 11.38 3.94 11.76
C LYS A 48 12.77 4.25 12.31
N ALA A 49 13.27 3.44 13.25
CA ALA A 49 14.59 3.63 13.85
C ALA A 49 15.73 3.54 12.82
N HIS A 50 15.51 2.81 11.72
CA HIS A 50 16.52 2.57 10.68
C HIS A 50 16.23 3.30 9.35
N ASP A 51 15.20 4.15 9.30
CA ASP A 51 14.76 4.86 8.08
C ASP A 51 14.47 3.92 6.88
N ILE A 52 13.88 2.75 7.18
CA ILE A 52 13.54 1.73 6.19
C ILE A 52 12.04 1.80 5.88
N SER A 53 11.66 1.81 4.60
CA SER A 53 10.26 1.77 4.24
C SER A 53 9.68 0.35 4.36
N LYS A 54 8.37 0.25 4.62
CA LYS A 54 7.65 -1.05 4.61
C LYS A 54 7.79 -1.75 3.25
N VAL A 55 7.95 -1.01 2.16
CA VAL A 55 8.15 -1.55 0.81
C VAL A 55 9.52 -2.21 0.69
N ASP A 56 10.57 -1.57 1.23
CA ASP A 56 11.93 -2.12 1.22
C ASP A 56 12.00 -3.43 2.03
N LEU A 57 11.32 -3.48 3.18
CA LEU A 57 11.20 -4.71 3.97
C LEU A 57 10.60 -5.86 3.15
N ILE A 58 9.53 -5.59 2.39
CA ILE A 58 8.87 -6.60 1.56
C ILE A 58 9.80 -7.09 0.45
N TYR A 59 10.50 -6.19 -0.25
CA TYR A 59 11.43 -6.59 -1.31
C TYR A 59 12.62 -7.39 -0.77
N ALA A 60 13.22 -6.95 0.34
CA ALA A 60 14.32 -7.65 0.99
C ALA A 60 13.90 -9.05 1.45
N GLY A 61 12.71 -9.18 2.07
CA GLY A 61 12.13 -10.46 2.47
C GLY A 61 11.86 -11.38 1.28
N TYR A 62 11.29 -10.85 0.19
CA TYR A 62 11.07 -11.62 -1.04
C TYR A 62 12.37 -12.14 -1.65
N GLU A 63 13.41 -11.30 -1.74
CA GLU A 63 14.70 -11.72 -2.27
C GLU A 63 15.37 -12.80 -1.42
N ALA A 64 15.33 -12.64 -0.09
CA ALA A 64 15.86 -13.63 0.84
C ALA A 64 15.15 -14.99 0.67
N LEU A 65 13.81 -14.99 0.60
CA LEU A 65 13.01 -16.19 0.39
C LEU A 65 13.27 -16.81 -1.00
N LYS A 66 13.38 -15.99 -2.04
CA LYS A 66 13.70 -16.46 -3.41
C LYS A 66 15.06 -17.15 -3.47
N ARG A 67 16.05 -16.68 -2.70
CA ARG A 67 17.37 -17.32 -2.59
C ARG A 67 17.31 -18.62 -1.79
N SER A 68 16.49 -18.69 -0.74
CA SER A 68 16.36 -19.90 0.08
C SER A 68 15.63 -21.04 -0.66
N VAL A 69 14.63 -20.71 -1.48
CA VAL A 69 13.83 -21.70 -2.24
C VAL A 69 14.55 -22.22 -3.49
N LYS A 70 15.54 -21.48 -4.02
CA LYS A 70 16.33 -21.90 -5.20
C LYS A 70 17.50 -22.84 -4.88
N LYS A 71 17.69 -23.22 -3.62
CA LYS A 71 18.65 -24.26 -3.21
C LYS A 71 18.03 -25.64 -3.35
#